data_AF-I0QL18-F1
#
_entry.id   AF-I0QL18-F1
#
_cell.length_a   1.000
_cell.length_b   1.000
_cell.length_c   1.000
_cell.angle_alpha   90.00
_cell.angle_beta   90.00
_cell.angle_gamma   90.00
#
_symmetry.space_group_name_H-M   'P 1'
#
loop_
_entity.id
_entity.type
_entity.pdbx_description
1 polymer ?
#
loop_
_entity_poly.entity_id
_entity_poly.type
_entity_poly.pdbx_seq_one_letter_code
_entity_poly.pdbx_strand_id
1 'polypeptide(L)'
;MSLDNKTLSTKLKNIFLLSKVDNTKRVIILQNEDSPMEILSFAVEALQSLGATLYVITHDPLRGSYTLSSEYHLNNHDVISNNSPEDLLGLADIVFETIDLAKLSAQNENIESLSLINK
;
A
#
# COMPACT_ATOMS: atom_id res chain seq x y z
N MET A 1 -18.68 5.56 16.16
CA MET A 1 -19.22 4.31 15.61
C MET A 1 -18.05 3.52 15.06
N SER A 2 -17.78 2.32 15.58
CA SER A 2 -16.77 1.43 15.01
C SER A 2 -17.30 0.93 13.66
N LEU A 3 -16.54 1.14 12.58
CA LEU A 3 -16.89 0.60 11.28
C LEU A 3 -16.66 -0.92 11.38
N ASP A 4 -17.68 -1.73 11.10
CA ASP A 4 -17.48 -3.17 11.15
C ASP A 4 -16.53 -3.62 10.03
N ASN A 5 -15.67 -4.61 10.32
CA ASN A 5 -14.63 -5.10 9.42
C ASN A 5 -15.19 -5.59 8.06
N LYS A 6 -16.42 -6.13 8.05
CA LYS A 6 -17.09 -6.61 6.83
C LYS A 6 -17.54 -5.45 5.94
N THR A 7 -18.05 -4.38 6.54
CA THR A 7 -18.38 -3.13 5.85
C THR A 7 -17.12 -2.49 5.26
N LEU A 8 -16.02 -2.47 6.01
CA LEU A 8 -14.74 -1.94 5.52
C LEU A 8 -14.21 -2.74 4.32
N SER A 9 -14.16 -4.06 4.42
CA SER A 9 -13.73 -4.94 3.33
C SER A 9 -14.61 -4.75 2.08
N THR A 10 -15.93 -4.66 2.26
CA THR A 10 -16.87 -4.41 1.15
C THR A 10 -16.61 -3.07 0.48
N LYS A 11 -16.35 -2.00 1.26
CA LYS A 11 -16.04 -0.68 0.73
C LYS A 11 -14.74 -0.67 -0.06
N LEU A 12 -13.67 -1.30 0.45
CA LEU A 12 -12.39 -1.41 -0.26
C LEU A 12 -12.55 -2.15 -1.58
N LYS A 13 -13.25 -3.29 -1.58
CA LYS A 13 -13.53 -4.03 -2.82
C LYS A 13 -14.30 -3.19 -3.83
N ASN A 14 -15.30 -2.43 -3.40
CA ASN A 14 -16.05 -1.55 -4.28
C ASN A 14 -15.19 -0.43 -4.87
N ILE A 15 -14.26 0.14 -4.09
CA ILE A 15 -13.31 1.14 -4.58
C ILE A 15 -12.43 0.54 -5.69
N PHE A 16 -11.92 -0.68 -5.52
CA PHE A 16 -11.11 -1.35 -6.55
C PHE A 16 -11.92 -1.67 -7.80
N LEU A 17 -13.18 -2.09 -7.66
CA LEU A 17 -14.08 -2.28 -8.81
C LEU A 17 -14.34 -0.98 -9.57
N LEU A 18 -14.57 0.13 -8.87
CA LEU A 18 -14.74 1.45 -9.48
C LEU A 18 -13.46 1.93 -10.17
N SER A 19 -12.31 1.53 -9.64
CA SER A 19 -10.98 1.75 -10.24
C SER A 19 -10.69 0.79 -11.40
N LYS A 20 -11.66 -0.04 -11.80
CA LYS A 20 -11.55 -1.03 -12.88
C LYS A 20 -10.43 -2.05 -12.66
N VAL A 21 -10.22 -2.44 -11.40
CA VAL A 21 -9.32 -3.55 -11.09
C VAL A 21 -9.96 -4.86 -11.53
N ASP A 22 -9.22 -5.60 -12.35
CA ASP A 22 -9.53 -6.95 -12.79
C ASP A 22 -8.21 -7.77 -12.90
N ASN A 23 -8.28 -8.94 -13.52
CA ASN A 23 -7.14 -9.82 -13.69
C ASN A 23 -6.06 -9.33 -14.68
N THR A 24 -6.29 -8.21 -15.37
CA THR A 24 -5.31 -7.58 -16.25
C THR A 24 -4.50 -6.49 -15.55
N LYS A 25 -4.94 -6.06 -14.36
CA LYS A 25 -4.34 -4.95 -13.63
C LYS A 25 -3.22 -5.39 -12.70
N ARG A 26 -2.13 -4.62 -12.73
CA ARG A 26 -1.05 -4.64 -11.75
C ARG A 26 -1.32 -3.61 -10.68
N VAL A 27 -1.56 -4.07 -9.47
CA VAL A 27 -1.79 -3.21 -8.31
C VAL A 27 -0.64 -3.36 -7.35
N ILE A 28 -0.10 -2.24 -6.91
CA ILE A 28 0.91 -2.20 -5.85
C ILE A 28 0.27 -1.61 -4.62
N ILE A 29 0.34 -2.35 -3.51
CA ILE A 29 0.10 -1.76 -2.20
C ILE A 29 1.41 -1.21 -1.69
N LEU A 30 1.46 0.10 -1.48
CA LEU A 30 2.60 0.77 -0.87
C LEU A 30 2.32 0.99 0.61
N GLN A 31 3.20 0.52 1.48
CA GLN A 31 3.08 0.65 2.93
C GLN A 31 4.37 1.17 3.56
N ASN A 32 4.33 1.50 4.84
CA ASN A 32 5.48 1.76 5.69
C ASN A 32 5.30 1.05 7.05
N GLU A 33 6.23 1.24 7.98
CA GLU A 33 6.18 0.63 9.32
C GLU A 33 4.95 1.04 10.14
N ASP A 34 4.34 2.17 9.78
CA ASP A 34 3.22 2.77 10.47
C ASP A 34 1.86 2.40 9.86
N SER A 35 1.87 1.72 8.71
CA SER A 35 0.65 1.38 8.00
C SER A 35 -0.29 0.50 8.85
N PRO A 36 -1.60 0.76 8.81
CA PRO A 36 -2.56 -0.04 9.56
C PRO A 36 -2.71 -1.43 8.93
N MET A 37 -2.17 -2.45 9.61
CA MET A 37 -2.13 -3.84 9.14
C MET A 37 -3.51 -4.44 8.79
N GLU A 38 -4.57 -4.01 9.48
CA GLU A 38 -5.94 -4.45 9.16
C GLU A 38 -6.40 -3.96 7.78
N ILE A 39 -6.12 -2.70 7.43
CA ILE A 39 -6.45 -2.14 6.11
C ILE A 39 -5.70 -2.90 5.02
N LEU A 40 -4.43 -3.20 5.27
CA LEU A 40 -3.59 -3.95 4.37
C LEU A 40 -4.15 -5.35 4.09
N SER A 41 -4.52 -6.10 5.13
CA SER A 41 -5.12 -7.44 4.97
C SER A 41 -6.40 -7.39 4.12
N PHE A 42 -7.30 -6.44 4.40
CA PHE A 42 -8.54 -6.31 3.63
C PHE A 42 -8.29 -5.87 2.19
N ALA A 43 -7.29 -5.02 1.95
CA ALA A 43 -6.91 -4.59 0.60
C ALA A 43 -6.34 -5.77 -0.20
N VAL A 44 -5.44 -6.56 0.39
CA VAL A 44 -4.86 -7.75 -0.24
C VAL A 44 -5.95 -8.74 -0.62
N GLU A 45 -6.84 -9.11 0.31
CA GLU A 45 -7.95 -10.03 0.05
C GLU A 45 -8.88 -9.54 -1.05
N ALA A 46 -9.24 -8.26 -1.02
CA ALA A 46 -10.12 -7.67 -2.02
C ALA A 46 -9.50 -7.75 -3.43
N LEU A 47 -8.25 -7.32 -3.58
CA LEU A 47 -7.53 -7.32 -4.85
C LEU A 47 -7.29 -8.74 -5.38
N GLN A 48 -6.92 -9.69 -4.52
CA GLN A 48 -6.79 -11.10 -4.89
C GLN A 48 -8.12 -11.69 -5.37
N SER A 49 -9.24 -11.34 -4.71
CA SER A 49 -10.58 -11.79 -5.13
C SER A 49 -11.03 -11.21 -6.48
N LEU A 50 -10.42 -10.09 -6.91
CA LEU A 50 -10.62 -9.50 -8.23
C LEU A 50 -9.65 -10.07 -9.29
N GLY A 51 -8.72 -10.93 -8.88
CA GLY A 51 -7.73 -11.57 -9.75
C GLY A 51 -6.55 -10.68 -10.13
N ALA A 52 -6.41 -9.50 -9.52
CA ALA A 52 -5.34 -8.57 -9.84
C ALA A 52 -3.95 -9.19 -9.61
N THR A 53 -2.99 -8.79 -10.44
CA THR A 53 -1.57 -9.05 -10.14
C THR A 53 -1.15 -8.07 -9.05
N LEU A 54 -0.70 -8.59 -7.91
CA LEU A 54 -0.56 -7.81 -6.68
C LEU A 54 0.85 -7.88 -6.13
N TYR A 55 1.47 -6.73 -5.87
CA TYR A 55 2.71 -6.64 -5.10
C TYR A 55 2.49 -5.78 -3.85
N VAL A 56 3.17 -6.11 -2.76
CA VAL A 56 3.20 -5.28 -1.54
C VAL A 56 4.62 -4.80 -1.34
N ILE A 57 4.80 -3.48 -1.31
CA ILE A 57 6.09 -2.82 -1.18
C ILE A 57 6.09 -1.99 0.10
N THR A 58 7.11 -2.18 0.93
CA THR A 58 7.38 -1.34 2.09
C THR A 58 8.36 -0.24 1.71
N HIS A 59 7.96 1.00 1.94
CA HIS A 59 8.79 2.19 1.85
C HIS A 59 9.29 2.57 3.23
N ASP A 60 10.61 2.68 3.37
CA ASP A 60 11.26 3.28 4.54
C ASP A 60 11.56 4.76 4.21
N PRO A 61 10.78 5.72 4.74
CA PRO A 61 10.96 7.14 4.43
C PRO A 61 12.24 7.72 5.03
N LEU A 62 12.79 7.13 6.09
CA LEU A 62 14.03 7.61 6.71
C LEU A 62 15.25 7.26 5.85
N ARG A 63 15.18 6.12 5.15
CA ARG A 63 16.27 5.62 4.30
C ARG A 63 16.03 5.86 2.81
N GLY A 64 14.82 6.26 2.43
CA GLY A 64 14.40 6.44 1.04
C GLY A 64 14.46 5.14 0.24
N SER A 65 14.23 4.00 0.88
CA SER A 65 14.39 2.67 0.28
C SER A 65 13.08 1.93 0.18
N TYR A 66 12.93 1.14 -0.89
CA TYR A 66 11.77 0.29 -1.12
C TYR A 66 12.16 -1.18 -0.98
N THR A 67 11.29 -1.97 -0.35
CA THR A 67 11.50 -3.40 -0.14
C THR A 67 10.24 -4.15 -0.53
N LEU A 68 10.37 -5.16 -1.40
CA LEU A 68 9.26 -6.04 -1.77
C LEU A 68 8.97 -7.00 -0.60
N SER A 69 7.71 -7.06 -0.16
CA SER A 69 7.30 -7.99 0.90
C SER A 69 7.17 -9.41 0.34
N SER A 70 7.69 -10.39 1.11
CA SER A 70 7.55 -11.82 0.85
C SER A 70 6.46 -12.48 1.70
N GLU A 71 5.75 -11.71 2.53
CA GLU A 71 4.86 -12.25 3.57
C GLU A 71 3.47 -12.64 3.05
N TYR A 72 3.14 -12.22 1.82
CA TYR A 72 1.83 -12.46 1.23
C TYR A 72 1.89 -13.52 0.13
N HIS A 73 0.91 -14.44 0.13
CA HIS A 73 0.70 -15.40 -0.96
C HIS A 73 0.01 -14.71 -2.15
N LEU A 74 0.74 -13.86 -2.86
CA LEU A 74 0.18 -12.98 -3.89
C LEU A 74 -0.05 -13.69 -5.20
N ASN A 75 -1.12 -13.28 -5.92
CA ASN A 75 -1.41 -13.74 -7.28
C ASN A 75 -0.45 -13.07 -8.26
N ASN A 76 0.82 -13.51 -8.27
CA ASN A 76 1.82 -13.02 -9.21
C ASN A 76 1.78 -13.87 -10.48
N HIS A 77 0.89 -13.49 -11.40
CA HIS A 77 0.80 -14.11 -12.72
C HIS A 77 1.95 -13.67 -13.64
N ASP A 78 2.71 -12.64 -13.24
CA ASP A 78 3.85 -12.13 -13.99
C ASP A 78 5.15 -12.84 -13.59
N VAL A 79 5.79 -13.44 -14.59
CA VAL A 79 7.15 -14.00 -14.53
C VAL A 79 8.12 -12.83 -14.58
N ILE A 80 8.23 -12.07 -13.50
CA ILE A 80 9.24 -11.02 -13.36
C ILE A 80 9.98 -11.26 -12.05
N SER A 81 10.81 -12.31 -12.05
CA SER A 81 11.55 -12.74 -10.87
C SER A 81 12.70 -11.80 -10.46
N ASN A 82 12.98 -10.74 -11.24
CA ASN A 82 14.22 -9.96 -11.13
C ASN A 82 14.04 -8.43 -11.07
N ASN A 83 12.81 -7.90 -11.06
CA ASN A 83 12.62 -6.45 -10.98
C ASN A 83 12.88 -5.95 -9.57
N SER A 84 13.52 -4.79 -9.46
CA SER A 84 13.60 -4.10 -8.17
C SER A 84 12.21 -3.60 -7.76
N PRO A 85 11.97 -3.32 -6.47
CA PRO A 85 10.71 -2.70 -6.02
C PRO A 85 10.39 -1.39 -6.77
N GLU A 86 11.40 -0.60 -7.11
CA GLU A 86 11.27 0.64 -7.88
C GLU A 86 10.83 0.37 -9.33
N ASP A 87 11.38 -0.67 -9.98
CA ASP A 87 10.95 -1.07 -11.31
C ASP A 87 9.47 -1.51 -11.30
N LEU A 88 9.05 -2.24 -10.26
CA LEU A 88 7.65 -2.64 -10.09
C LEU A 88 6.75 -1.42 -9.94
N LEU A 89 7.15 -0.42 -9.15
CA LEU A 89 6.41 0.85 -9.01
C LEU A 89 6.22 1.55 -10.36
N GLY A 90 7.23 1.54 -11.22
CA GLY A 90 7.14 2.09 -12.58
C GLY A 90 6.18 1.34 -13.52
N LEU A 91 5.82 0.09 -13.20
CA LEU A 91 4.96 -0.76 -14.02
C LEU A 91 3.52 -0.88 -13.49
N ALA A 92 3.22 -0.25 -12.35
CA ALA A 92 1.90 -0.33 -11.73
C ALA A 92 0.83 0.36 -12.58
N ASP A 93 -0.33 -0.29 -12.75
CA ASP A 93 -1.54 0.39 -13.22
C ASP A 93 -2.12 1.27 -12.11
N ILE A 94 -2.06 0.77 -10.87
CA ILE A 94 -2.63 1.41 -9.69
C ILE A 94 -1.66 1.23 -8.51
N VAL A 95 -1.44 2.32 -7.78
CA VAL A 95 -0.79 2.29 -6.46
C VAL A 95 -1.84 2.59 -5.40
N PHE A 96 -1.95 1.71 -4.40
CA PHE A 96 -2.79 1.90 -3.22
C PHE A 96 -1.87 2.08 -2.00
N GLU A 97 -1.82 3.30 -1.47
CA GLU A 97 -0.96 3.60 -0.33
C GLU A 97 -1.72 3.48 0.99
N THR A 98 -1.15 2.76 1.96
CA THR A 98 -1.70 2.62 3.31
C THR A 98 -0.99 3.59 4.27
N ILE A 99 -1.71 4.61 4.73
CA ILE A 99 -1.14 5.69 5.53
C ILE A 99 -1.86 5.76 6.88
N ASP A 100 -1.11 5.84 7.98
CA ASP A 100 -1.64 6.31 9.26
C ASP A 100 -1.52 7.83 9.33
N LEU A 101 -2.65 8.50 9.10
CA LEU A 101 -2.71 9.97 9.04
C LEU A 101 -2.28 10.63 10.36
N ALA A 102 -2.53 10.00 11.51
CA ALA A 102 -2.19 10.57 12.80
C ALA A 102 -0.68 10.59 13.03
N LYS A 103 0.02 9.56 12.55
CA LYS A 103 1.47 9.48 12.60
C LYS A 103 2.14 10.38 11.57
N LEU A 104 1.55 10.48 10.37
CA LEU A 104 2.01 11.42 9.35
C LEU A 104 1.94 12.89 9.83
N SER A 105 0.87 13.28 10.52
CA SER A 105 0.76 14.63 11.10
C SER A 105 1.79 14.88 12.21
N ALA A 106 2.06 13.89 13.07
CA ALA A 106 3.03 14.03 14.16
C ALA A 106 4.49 14.15 13.65
N GLN A 107 4.82 13.52 12.52
CA GLN A 107 6.11 13.69 11.87
C GLN A 107 6.28 15.09 11.28
N ASN A 108 5.24 15.66 10.68
CA ASN A 108 5.29 17.02 10.11
C ASN A 108 5.43 18.13 11.18
N GLU A 109 4.75 18.01 12.33
CA GLU A 109 4.90 18.95 13.44
C GLU A 109 6.33 18.96 14.03
N ASN A 110 7.01 17.80 14.03
CA ASN A 110 8.40 17.66 14.46
C ASN A 110 9.39 18.34 13.48
N ILE A 111 9.11 18.32 12.18
CA ILE A 111 9.95 18.98 11.17
C ILE A 111 9.82 20.51 11.28
N GLU A 112 8.61 21.03 11.51
CA GLU A 112 8.41 22.47 11.71
C GLU A 112 9.10 22.98 12.99
N SER A 113 9.04 22.22 14.08
CA SER A 113 9.69 22.59 15.35
C SER A 113 11.23 22.51 15.28
N LEU A 114 11.80 21.56 14.53
CA LEU A 114 13.25 21.54 14.26
C LEU A 114 13.72 22.73 13.40
N SER A 115 12.87 23.23 12.49
CA SER A 115 13.18 24.41 11.66
C SER A 115 13.24 25.72 12.45
N LEU A 116 12.58 25.77 13.62
CA LEU A 116 12.55 26.93 14.52
C LEU A 116 13.71 26.98 15.51
N ILE A 117 14.36 25.84 15.79
CA ILE A 117 15.49 25.77 16.73
C ILE A 117 16.83 26.15 16.05
N ASN A 118 16.90 26.08 14.71
CA ASN A 118 18.10 26.42 13.93
C ASN A 118 18.08 27.84 13.34
N LYS A 119 17.35 28.80 13.95
CA LYS A 119 17.36 30.22 13.56
C LYS A 119 18.03 31.11 14.59
#